data_AF-A0A9D2TFZ7-F1
#
_entry.id   AF-A0A9D2TFZ7-F1
#
_cell.length_a   1.000
_cell.length_b   1.000
_cell.length_c   1.000
_cell.angle_alpha   90.00
_cell.angle_beta   90.00
_cell.angle_gamma   90.00
#
_symmetry.space_group_name_H-M   'P 1'
#
loop_
_entity.id
_entity.type
_entity.pdbx_description
1 polymer ?
#
loop_
_entity_poly.entity_id
_entity_poly.type
_entity_poly.pdbx_seq_one_letter_code
_entity_poly.pdbx_strand_id
1 'polypeptide(L)'
;MAQNIRKEIEQKLNEIETQRGVQILLAVESGSRAWGFASPDSDYDVRFIYMRPAKDYLRLDSPRDVIEWQLDEVLDINGWDLKKALIQFQKGNATLFEWSNSPIVYAVRPAWEQVYAAARNYFSVKTALYHYYGTARNTYEQHLQGDLVRYKKYFYALRPLLAARYIEQHHKPAPVLFDRLLEQELPGKLRKAIKDVLAVKTVSDEKTLNPQNPVIENFISGELERQRTVAGQLPDDRNRDWGELNQVFLRLLTK
;
A
#
# COMPACT_ATOMS: atom_id res chain seq x y z
N MET A 1 -18.51 -6.60 16.11
CA MET A 1 -17.83 -5.31 15.86
C MET A 1 -17.31 -5.22 14.43
N ALA A 2 -16.41 -6.08 13.96
CA ALA A 2 -15.87 -6.02 12.59
C ALA A 2 -16.93 -6.06 11.46
N GLN A 3 -17.97 -6.88 11.60
CA GLN A 3 -19.06 -6.95 10.60
C GLN A 3 -19.91 -5.67 10.55
N ASN A 4 -19.93 -4.86 11.62
CA ASN A 4 -20.64 -3.59 11.64
C ASN A 4 -19.85 -2.51 10.88
N ILE A 5 -18.55 -2.42 11.14
CA ILE A 5 -17.67 -1.47 10.43
C ILE A 5 -17.58 -1.78 8.94
N ARG A 6 -17.52 -3.06 8.54
CA ARG A 6 -17.54 -3.40 7.12
C ARG A 6 -18.79 -2.86 6.42
N LYS A 7 -19.97 -3.03 7.02
CA LYS A 7 -21.23 -2.50 6.48
C LYS A 7 -21.23 -0.97 6.44
N GLU A 8 -20.68 -0.33 7.46
CA GLU A 8 -20.51 1.12 7.49
C GLU A 8 -19.61 1.59 6.34
N ILE A 9 -18.44 0.96 6.14
CA ILE A 9 -17.55 1.26 5.00
C ILE A 9 -18.29 1.07 3.67
N GLU A 10 -18.99 -0.04 3.48
CA GLU A 10 -19.78 -0.30 2.26
C GLU A 10 -20.86 0.77 2.04
N GLN A 11 -21.54 1.22 3.10
CA GLN A 11 -22.49 2.33 3.04
C GLN A 11 -21.79 3.64 2.66
N LYS A 12 -20.63 3.95 3.23
CA LYS A 12 -19.85 5.17 2.90
C LYS A 12 -19.38 5.16 1.46
N LEU A 13 -18.96 4.02 0.94
CA LEU A 13 -18.60 3.88 -0.48
C LEU A 13 -19.80 4.17 -1.39
N ASN A 14 -21.00 3.68 -1.04
CA ASN A 14 -22.24 3.99 -1.78
C ASN A 14 -22.64 5.48 -1.68
N GLU A 15 -22.45 6.10 -0.50
CA GLU A 15 -22.65 7.53 -0.29
C GLU A 15 -21.71 8.35 -1.19
N ILE A 16 -20.43 7.95 -1.30
CA ILE A 16 -19.44 8.59 -2.18
C ILE A 16 -19.87 8.48 -3.64
N GLU A 17 -20.25 7.29 -4.13
CA GLU A 17 -20.71 7.10 -5.51
C GLU A 17 -21.88 8.03 -5.84
N THR A 18 -22.88 8.07 -4.96
CA THR A 18 -24.10 8.88 -5.14
C THR A 18 -23.78 10.38 -5.08
N GLN A 19 -23.09 10.84 -4.04
CA GLN A 19 -22.87 12.27 -3.80
C GLN A 19 -21.84 12.89 -4.73
N ARG A 20 -20.85 12.10 -5.18
CA ARG A 20 -19.80 12.57 -6.10
C ARG A 20 -20.10 12.26 -7.56
N GLY A 21 -21.13 11.47 -7.84
CA GLY A 21 -21.49 11.05 -9.20
C GLY A 21 -20.38 10.23 -9.85
N VAL A 22 -19.71 9.35 -9.09
CA VAL A 22 -18.59 8.53 -9.55
C VAL A 22 -18.92 7.04 -9.41
N GLN A 23 -18.15 6.20 -10.10
CA GLN A 23 -18.23 4.75 -9.98
C GLN A 23 -16.94 4.20 -9.38
N ILE A 24 -17.02 3.60 -8.18
CA ILE A 24 -15.92 2.93 -7.52
C ILE A 24 -15.68 1.58 -8.20
N LEU A 25 -14.48 1.40 -8.76
CA LEU A 25 -14.06 0.18 -9.45
C LEU A 25 -13.44 -0.83 -8.50
N LEU A 26 -12.70 -0.35 -7.51
CA LEU A 26 -12.04 -1.14 -6.46
C LEU A 26 -12.07 -0.33 -5.17
N ALA A 27 -12.38 -0.97 -4.04
CA ALA A 27 -12.17 -0.44 -2.70
C ALA A 27 -11.61 -1.56 -1.80
N VAL A 28 -10.51 -1.29 -1.14
CA VAL A 28 -9.75 -2.26 -0.35
C VAL A 28 -9.28 -1.66 0.97
N GLU A 29 -8.97 -2.53 1.91
CA GLU A 29 -8.18 -2.15 3.08
C GLU A 29 -6.72 -1.95 2.68
N SER A 30 -6.05 -1.02 3.34
CA SER A 30 -4.61 -0.78 3.26
C SER A 30 -4.01 -0.78 4.67
N GLY A 31 -2.70 -0.59 4.77
CA GLY A 31 -2.05 -0.40 6.07
C GLY A 31 -2.12 -1.62 6.99
N SER A 32 -2.10 -1.38 8.29
CA SER A 32 -1.82 -2.43 9.30
C SER A 32 -2.84 -3.58 9.30
N ARG A 33 -4.10 -3.29 8.95
CA ARG A 33 -5.17 -4.27 8.81
C ARG A 33 -4.97 -5.16 7.59
N ALA A 34 -4.66 -4.57 6.43
CA ALA A 34 -4.34 -5.33 5.22
C ALA A 34 -3.06 -6.16 5.38
N TRP A 35 -2.09 -5.65 6.14
CA TRP A 35 -0.82 -6.34 6.39
C TRP A 35 -0.93 -7.49 7.41
N GLY A 36 -2.03 -7.56 8.17
CA GLY A 36 -2.31 -8.68 9.09
C GLY A 36 -1.75 -8.51 10.51
N PHE A 37 -1.37 -7.30 10.92
CA PHE A 37 -0.85 -7.02 12.27
C PHE A 37 -1.54 -5.84 12.97
N ALA A 38 -2.75 -5.49 12.54
CA ALA A 38 -3.56 -4.48 13.21
C ALA A 38 -3.82 -4.85 14.68
N SER A 39 -3.78 -3.83 15.54
CA SER A 39 -4.26 -3.91 16.92
C SER A 39 -5.73 -3.49 16.97
N PRO A 40 -6.43 -3.72 18.10
CA PRO A 40 -7.84 -3.36 18.22
C PRO A 40 -8.14 -1.88 17.97
N ASP A 41 -7.18 -1.00 18.28
CA ASP A 41 -7.22 0.46 18.14
C ASP A 41 -6.73 0.96 16.76
N SER A 42 -6.32 0.08 15.85
CA SER A 42 -5.90 0.51 14.51
C SER A 42 -7.09 1.07 13.72
N ASP A 43 -6.84 2.16 12.99
CA ASP A 43 -7.73 2.75 12.01
C ASP A 43 -8.05 1.80 10.83
N TYR A 44 -9.02 2.18 10.01
CA TYR A 44 -9.37 1.54 8.75
C TYR A 44 -8.93 2.42 7.58
N ASP A 45 -7.82 2.03 6.94
CA ASP A 45 -7.22 2.70 5.79
C ASP A 45 -7.94 2.26 4.50
N VAL A 46 -9.14 2.76 4.26
CA VAL A 46 -9.89 2.42 3.05
C VAL A 46 -9.29 3.16 1.86
N ARG A 47 -8.82 2.41 0.85
CA ARG A 47 -8.28 2.95 -0.40
C ARG A 47 -9.12 2.49 -1.57
N PHE A 48 -9.50 3.41 -2.44
CA PHE A 48 -10.37 3.08 -3.56
C PHE A 48 -9.95 3.74 -4.88
N ILE A 49 -10.30 3.11 -5.99
CA ILE A 49 -10.15 3.65 -7.35
C ILE A 49 -11.54 3.90 -7.90
N TYR A 50 -11.79 5.11 -8.40
CA TYR A 50 -13.08 5.49 -8.96
C TYR A 50 -12.95 6.06 -10.37
N MET A 51 -14.02 5.93 -11.15
CA MET A 51 -14.16 6.47 -12.50
C MET A 51 -15.26 7.54 -12.51
N ARG A 52 -15.03 8.60 -13.27
CA ARG A 52 -15.98 9.70 -13.47
C ARG A 52 -16.74 9.53 -14.80
N PRO A 53 -17.88 10.21 -14.98
CA PRO A 53 -18.51 10.35 -16.29
C PRO A 53 -17.52 10.92 -17.32
N ALA A 54 -17.58 10.43 -18.57
CA ALA A 54 -16.65 10.81 -19.64
C ALA A 54 -16.53 12.34 -19.83
N LYS A 55 -17.65 13.07 -19.70
CA LYS A 55 -17.69 14.53 -19.82
C LYS A 55 -16.74 15.23 -18.83
N ASP A 56 -16.51 14.67 -17.64
CA ASP A 56 -15.66 15.27 -16.61
C ASP A 56 -14.18 15.23 -16.99
N TYR A 57 -13.77 14.20 -17.73
CA TYR A 57 -12.40 14.08 -18.25
C TYR A 57 -12.11 15.02 -19.42
N LEU A 58 -13.16 15.56 -20.06
CA LEU A 58 -13.07 16.48 -21.20
C LEU A 58 -13.21 17.96 -20.79
N ARG A 59 -13.41 18.24 -19.49
CA ARG A 59 -13.52 19.60 -18.97
C ARG A 59 -12.18 20.34 -19.01
N LEU A 60 -12.23 21.61 -19.38
CA LEU A 60 -11.08 22.53 -19.25
C LEU A 60 -10.73 22.78 -17.78
N ASP A 61 -11.75 22.93 -16.93
CA ASP A 61 -11.63 22.99 -15.47
C ASP A 61 -11.73 21.58 -14.87
N SER A 62 -10.70 20.77 -15.12
CA SER A 62 -10.65 19.39 -14.65
C SER A 62 -10.85 19.31 -13.12
N PRO A 63 -11.73 18.42 -12.63
CA PRO A 63 -11.95 18.26 -11.20
C PRO A 63 -10.70 17.69 -10.51
N ARG A 64 -10.64 17.82 -9.17
CA ARG A 64 -9.59 17.16 -8.38
C ARG A 64 -9.60 15.65 -8.64
N ASP A 65 -8.41 15.08 -8.74
CA ASP A 65 -8.19 13.65 -9.06
C ASP A 65 -8.15 12.74 -7.82
N VAL A 66 -8.53 13.28 -6.65
CA VAL A 66 -8.60 12.60 -5.36
C VAL A 66 -9.92 12.92 -4.68
N ILE A 67 -10.50 11.93 -4.00
CA ILE A 67 -11.63 12.09 -3.07
C ILE A 67 -11.13 11.70 -1.68
N GLU A 68 -11.24 12.61 -0.74
CA GLU A 68 -10.96 12.40 0.69
C GLU A 68 -12.32 12.38 1.40
N TRP A 69 -12.60 11.36 2.20
CA TRP A 69 -13.90 11.15 2.83
C TRP A 69 -13.74 10.62 4.24
N GLN A 70 -14.42 11.24 5.22
CA GLN A 70 -14.35 10.86 6.64
C GLN A 70 -12.93 10.50 7.08
N LEU A 71 -12.11 11.54 7.31
CA LEU A 71 -10.75 11.42 7.81
C LEU A 71 -10.79 11.61 9.34
N ASP A 72 -11.23 10.60 10.07
CA ASP A 72 -11.28 10.62 11.54
C ASP A 72 -10.37 9.54 12.16
N GLU A 73 -10.41 9.37 13.49
CA GLU A 73 -9.54 8.42 14.19
C GLU A 73 -9.88 6.95 13.92
N VAL A 74 -11.01 6.66 13.27
CA VAL A 74 -11.51 5.31 12.98
C VAL A 74 -11.42 5.01 11.49
N LEU A 75 -11.90 5.92 10.66
CA LEU A 75 -11.94 5.76 9.20
C LEU A 75 -10.99 6.75 8.54
N ASP A 76 -10.23 6.25 7.57
CA ASP A 76 -9.42 7.05 6.66
C ASP A 76 -9.74 6.62 5.22
N ILE A 77 -10.77 7.21 4.61
CA ILE A 77 -11.26 6.80 3.28
C ILE A 77 -10.71 7.74 2.20
N ASN A 78 -9.80 7.21 1.37
CA ASN A 78 -9.13 7.97 0.31
C ASN A 78 -9.23 7.27 -1.05
N GLY A 79 -9.63 8.03 -2.06
CA GLY A 79 -9.88 7.54 -3.40
C GLY A 79 -9.06 8.25 -4.46
N TRP A 80 -8.54 7.50 -5.42
CA TRP A 80 -7.88 8.05 -6.60
C TRP A 80 -8.74 7.87 -7.85
N ASP A 81 -8.81 8.93 -8.65
CA ASP A 81 -9.43 8.88 -9.97
C ASP A 81 -8.73 7.86 -10.90
N LEU A 82 -9.47 7.23 -11.80
CA LEU A 82 -8.97 6.22 -12.73
C LEU A 82 -7.83 6.76 -13.61
N LYS A 83 -7.94 7.97 -14.15
CA LYS A 83 -6.87 8.58 -14.95
C LYS A 83 -5.60 8.76 -14.12
N LYS A 84 -5.74 9.22 -12.88
CA LYS A 84 -4.62 9.32 -11.93
C LYS A 84 -4.00 7.95 -11.67
N ALA A 85 -4.82 6.94 -11.39
CA ALA A 85 -4.36 5.58 -11.10
C ALA A 85 -3.58 4.99 -12.28
N LEU A 86 -4.09 5.13 -13.51
CA LEU A 86 -3.40 4.65 -14.72
C LEU A 86 -2.06 5.37 -14.95
N ILE A 87 -1.99 6.69 -14.74
CA ILE A 87 -0.73 7.44 -14.81
C ILE A 87 0.26 6.95 -13.73
N GLN A 88 -0.23 6.62 -12.54
CA GLN A 88 0.62 6.12 -11.45
C GLN A 88 1.08 4.67 -11.68
N PHE A 89 0.25 3.83 -12.29
CA PHE A 89 0.67 2.53 -12.80
C PHE A 89 1.79 2.70 -13.82
N GLN A 90 1.65 3.61 -14.78
CA GLN A 90 2.70 3.89 -15.78
C GLN A 90 4.03 4.30 -15.12
N LYS A 91 3.97 5.05 -14.03
CA LYS A 91 5.14 5.44 -13.25
C LYS A 91 5.76 4.31 -12.43
N GLY A 92 5.15 3.13 -12.38
CA GLY A 92 5.59 1.99 -11.58
C GLY A 92 5.29 2.13 -10.09
N ASN A 93 4.27 2.90 -9.71
CA ASN A 93 3.95 3.17 -8.31
C ASN A 93 3.51 1.88 -7.57
N ALA A 94 4.37 1.38 -6.68
CA ALA A 94 4.16 0.14 -5.92
C ALA A 94 2.87 0.13 -5.08
N THR A 95 2.40 1.29 -4.61
CA THR A 95 1.18 1.40 -3.80
C THR A 95 -0.05 0.87 -4.55
N LEU A 96 -0.15 1.10 -5.86
CA LEU A 96 -1.29 0.60 -6.64
C LEU A 96 -1.25 -0.92 -6.79
N PHE A 97 -0.07 -1.51 -6.94
CA PHE A 97 0.07 -2.97 -6.95
C PHE A 97 -0.29 -3.56 -5.59
N GLU A 98 0.06 -2.89 -4.51
CA GLU A 98 -0.35 -3.30 -3.16
C GLU A 98 -1.88 -3.25 -2.99
N TRP A 99 -2.53 -2.15 -3.37
CA TRP A 99 -3.99 -2.05 -3.31
C TRP A 99 -4.67 -3.11 -4.19
N SER A 100 -4.14 -3.35 -5.38
CA SER A 100 -4.65 -4.37 -6.32
C SER A 100 -4.58 -5.80 -5.77
N ASN A 101 -3.66 -6.06 -4.84
CA ASN A 101 -3.43 -7.38 -4.24
C ASN A 101 -3.81 -7.41 -2.74
N SER A 102 -4.57 -6.43 -2.26
CA SER A 102 -5.00 -6.40 -0.86
C SER A 102 -5.87 -7.62 -0.52
N PRO A 103 -5.64 -8.27 0.65
CA PRO A 103 -6.41 -9.45 1.04
C PRO A 103 -7.83 -9.11 1.53
N ILE A 104 -8.12 -7.84 1.81
CA ILE A 104 -9.42 -7.39 2.32
C ILE A 104 -10.03 -6.44 1.30
N VAL A 105 -11.03 -6.93 0.59
CA VAL A 105 -11.76 -6.19 -0.45
C VAL A 105 -13.13 -5.79 0.08
N TYR A 106 -13.45 -4.50 0.01
CA TYR A 106 -14.76 -3.94 0.37
C TYR A 106 -15.68 -3.88 -0.85
N ALA A 107 -15.15 -3.48 -2.01
CA ALA A 107 -15.90 -3.44 -3.26
C ALA A 107 -14.99 -3.72 -4.45
N VAL A 108 -15.49 -4.43 -5.45
CA VAL A 108 -14.81 -4.63 -6.73
C VAL A 108 -15.85 -4.77 -7.84
N ARG A 109 -15.63 -4.08 -8.96
CA ARG A 109 -16.45 -4.19 -10.17
C ARG A 109 -15.69 -4.98 -11.25
N PRO A 110 -16.39 -5.72 -12.15
CA PRO A 110 -15.72 -6.45 -13.24
C PRO A 110 -14.83 -5.59 -14.15
N ALA A 111 -15.12 -4.29 -14.26
CA ALA A 111 -14.27 -3.35 -14.99
C ALA A 111 -12.84 -3.26 -14.41
N TRP A 112 -12.66 -3.47 -13.10
CA TRP A 112 -11.35 -3.44 -12.46
C TRP A 112 -10.40 -4.53 -12.98
N GLU A 113 -10.92 -5.72 -13.29
CA GLU A 113 -10.10 -6.80 -13.84
C GLU A 113 -9.45 -6.40 -15.17
N GLN A 114 -10.20 -5.68 -16.01
CA GLN A 114 -9.67 -5.14 -17.28
C GLN A 114 -8.60 -4.08 -17.03
N VAL A 115 -8.82 -3.18 -16.06
CA VAL A 115 -7.83 -2.16 -15.66
C VAL A 115 -6.54 -2.81 -15.19
N TYR A 116 -6.63 -3.73 -14.23
CA TYR A 116 -5.44 -4.35 -13.66
C TYR A 116 -4.73 -5.29 -14.65
N ALA A 117 -5.46 -5.97 -15.54
CA ALA A 117 -4.86 -6.78 -16.60
C ALA A 117 -3.99 -5.95 -17.55
N ALA A 118 -4.41 -4.73 -17.91
CA ALA A 118 -3.60 -3.80 -18.69
C ALA A 118 -2.46 -3.18 -17.87
N ALA A 119 -2.69 -2.91 -16.58
CA ALA A 119 -1.73 -2.19 -15.75
C ALA A 119 -0.62 -3.07 -15.13
N ARG A 120 -0.83 -4.38 -14.96
CA ARG A 120 0.11 -5.26 -14.24
C ARG A 120 1.50 -5.33 -14.88
N ASN A 121 1.59 -5.14 -16.21
CA ASN A 121 2.84 -5.16 -16.96
C ASN A 121 3.69 -3.88 -16.77
N TYR A 122 3.17 -2.89 -16.03
CA TYR A 122 3.89 -1.67 -15.67
C TYR A 122 4.63 -1.77 -14.33
N PHE A 123 4.63 -2.94 -13.70
CA PHE A 123 5.44 -3.16 -12.52
C PHE A 123 6.93 -3.00 -12.86
N SER A 124 7.60 -2.10 -12.15
CA SER A 124 9.04 -1.86 -12.27
C SER A 124 9.70 -2.26 -10.96
N VAL A 125 10.60 -3.24 -11.03
CA VAL A 125 11.39 -3.73 -9.90
C VAL A 125 12.17 -2.57 -9.32
N LYS A 126 12.89 -1.80 -10.15
CA LYS A 126 13.70 -0.67 -9.67
C LYS A 126 12.85 0.37 -8.95
N THR A 127 11.72 0.76 -9.54
CA THR A 127 10.83 1.76 -8.94
C THR A 127 10.24 1.27 -7.62
N ALA A 128 9.82 0.00 -7.57
CA ALA A 128 9.25 -0.59 -6.37
C ALA A 128 10.29 -0.72 -5.23
N LEU A 129 11.54 -1.09 -5.54
CA LEU A 129 12.63 -1.11 -4.55
C LEU A 129 12.87 0.29 -3.97
N TYR A 130 12.96 1.34 -4.82
CA TYR A 130 13.11 2.72 -4.33
C TYR A 130 11.93 3.18 -3.47
N HIS A 131 10.70 2.81 -3.84
CA HIS A 131 9.51 3.15 -3.06
C HIS A 131 9.57 2.55 -1.65
N TYR A 132 9.82 1.24 -1.56
CA TYR A 132 9.88 0.55 -0.27
C TYR A 132 11.11 0.97 0.55
N TYR A 133 12.28 1.10 -0.08
CA TYR A 133 13.47 1.66 0.56
C TYR A 133 13.21 3.05 1.16
N GLY A 134 12.65 3.97 0.36
CA GLY A 134 12.34 5.33 0.82
C GLY A 134 11.35 5.35 1.99
N THR A 135 10.33 4.50 1.94
CA THR A 135 9.33 4.36 3.00
C THR A 135 9.96 3.85 4.30
N ALA A 136 10.79 2.81 4.21
CA ALA A 136 11.50 2.25 5.35
C ALA A 136 12.48 3.27 5.95
N ARG A 137 13.26 3.94 5.09
CA ARG A 137 14.26 4.93 5.49
C ARG A 137 13.63 6.09 6.24
N ASN A 138 12.57 6.67 5.68
CA ASN A 138 11.85 7.77 6.33
C ASN A 138 11.32 7.35 7.70
N THR A 139 10.77 6.13 7.82
CA THR A 139 10.30 5.59 9.11
C THR A 139 11.43 5.42 10.11
N TYR A 140 12.57 4.88 9.67
CA TYR A 140 13.74 4.66 10.50
C TYR A 140 14.33 5.98 11.02
N GLU A 141 14.57 6.94 10.13
CA GLU A 141 15.13 8.27 10.44
C GLU A 141 14.23 9.04 11.42
N GLN A 142 12.90 8.98 11.25
CA GLN A 142 11.97 9.79 12.04
C GLN A 142 11.54 9.15 13.37
N HIS A 143 11.63 7.82 13.51
CA HIS A 143 10.93 7.13 14.61
C HIS A 143 11.73 6.06 15.34
N LEU A 144 12.86 5.60 14.80
CA LEU A 144 13.57 4.43 15.33
C LEU A 144 14.98 4.74 15.86
N GLN A 145 15.39 6.01 15.88
CA GLN A 145 16.74 6.43 16.32
C GLN A 145 16.94 6.52 17.84
N GLY A 146 15.87 6.52 18.64
CA GLY A 146 15.96 6.69 20.10
C GLY A 146 16.07 5.37 20.87
N ASP A 147 16.49 5.46 22.14
CA ASP A 147 16.54 4.31 23.07
C ASP A 147 15.15 3.71 23.36
N LEU A 148 14.12 4.55 23.26
CA LEU A 148 12.72 4.16 23.38
C LEU A 148 11.99 4.43 22.06
N VAL A 149 11.25 3.44 21.59
CA VAL A 149 10.55 3.49 20.30
C VAL A 149 9.14 2.91 20.41
N ARG A 150 8.26 3.31 19.48
CA ARG A 150 6.96 2.66 19.30
C ARG A 150 7.13 1.42 18.46
N TYR A 151 6.78 0.25 18.99
CA TYR A 151 6.92 -1.02 18.26
C TYR A 151 6.14 -1.09 16.95
N LYS A 152 5.00 -0.39 16.84
CA LYS A 152 4.30 -0.23 15.55
C LYS A 152 5.24 0.26 14.44
N LYS A 153 6.15 1.19 14.75
CA LYS A 153 7.07 1.77 13.74
C LYS A 153 8.14 0.79 13.26
N TYR A 154 8.46 -0.26 14.02
CA TYR A 154 9.28 -1.35 13.48
C TYR A 154 8.60 -2.02 12.29
N PHE A 155 7.30 -2.30 12.36
CA PHE A 155 6.59 -2.94 11.25
C PHE A 155 6.47 -2.03 10.03
N TYR A 156 6.41 -0.72 10.23
CA TYR A 156 6.44 0.27 9.14
C TYR A 156 7.82 0.39 8.47
N ALA A 157 8.89 -0.11 9.09
CA ALA A 157 10.22 -0.23 8.48
C ALA A 157 10.49 -1.65 7.95
N LEU A 158 10.19 -2.68 8.75
CA LEU A 158 10.41 -4.08 8.40
C LEU A 158 9.59 -4.51 7.20
N ARG A 159 8.29 -4.18 7.15
CA ARG A 159 7.42 -4.61 6.06
C ARG A 159 7.90 -4.09 4.70
N PRO A 160 8.20 -2.79 4.50
CA PRO A 160 8.77 -2.34 3.24
C PRO A 160 10.14 -2.97 2.94
N LEU A 161 11.03 -3.15 3.90
CA LEU A 161 12.33 -3.79 3.65
C LEU A 161 12.20 -5.25 3.22
N LEU A 162 11.32 -6.01 3.86
CA LEU A 162 11.04 -7.39 3.48
C LEU A 162 10.30 -7.49 2.14
N ALA A 163 9.46 -6.52 1.80
CA ALA A 163 8.85 -6.41 0.49
C ALA A 163 9.90 -6.13 -0.60
N ALA A 164 10.87 -5.25 -0.32
CA ALA A 164 12.00 -4.98 -1.20
C ALA A 164 12.83 -6.25 -1.46
N ARG A 165 13.18 -7.00 -0.39
CA ARG A 165 13.85 -8.32 -0.53
C ARG A 165 13.06 -9.30 -1.40
N TYR A 166 11.74 -9.38 -1.19
CA TYR A 166 10.89 -10.27 -1.97
C TYR A 166 10.90 -9.89 -3.46
N ILE A 167 10.79 -8.59 -3.76
CA ILE A 167 10.78 -8.06 -5.13
C ILE A 167 12.11 -8.30 -5.82
N GLU A 168 13.22 -8.09 -5.13
CA GLU A 168 14.56 -8.39 -5.62
C GLU A 168 14.71 -9.88 -5.99
N GLN A 169 14.22 -10.78 -5.14
CA GLN A 169 14.34 -12.22 -5.38
C GLN A 169 13.39 -12.72 -6.49
N HIS A 170 12.15 -12.23 -6.51
CA HIS A 170 11.08 -12.81 -7.32
C HIS A 170 10.65 -11.98 -8.53
N HIS A 171 11.15 -10.75 -8.67
CA HIS A 171 10.87 -9.83 -9.78
C HIS A 171 9.36 -9.61 -10.03
N LYS A 172 8.57 -9.57 -8.95
CA LYS A 172 7.11 -9.40 -8.99
C LYS A 172 6.62 -8.66 -7.74
N PRO A 173 5.39 -8.09 -7.75
CA PRO A 173 4.83 -7.44 -6.58
C PRO A 173 4.91 -8.32 -5.32
N ALA A 174 5.28 -7.70 -4.20
CA ALA A 174 5.39 -8.38 -2.92
C ALA A 174 4.01 -8.73 -2.34
N PRO A 175 3.89 -9.83 -1.57
CA PRO A 175 2.70 -10.11 -0.77
C PRO A 175 2.35 -8.94 0.16
N VAL A 176 1.06 -8.68 0.32
CA VAL A 176 0.55 -7.63 1.23
C VAL A 176 0.67 -8.09 2.69
N LEU A 177 0.34 -9.35 2.97
CA LEU A 177 0.41 -9.94 4.32
C LEU A 177 1.86 -10.03 4.80
N PHE A 178 2.12 -9.50 5.99
CA PHE A 178 3.44 -9.50 6.61
C PHE A 178 3.96 -10.91 6.88
N ASP A 179 3.09 -11.83 7.32
CA ASP A 179 3.47 -13.22 7.59
C ASP A 179 4.01 -13.93 6.34
N ARG A 180 3.48 -13.61 5.15
CA ARG A 180 4.01 -14.13 3.88
C ARG A 180 5.41 -13.61 3.58
N LEU A 181 5.72 -12.39 3.99
CA LEU A 181 7.07 -11.83 3.86
C LEU A 181 8.05 -12.49 4.85
N LEU A 182 7.57 -12.98 6.00
CA LEU A 182 8.39 -13.69 6.98
C LEU A 182 8.73 -15.13 6.58
N GLU A 183 8.07 -15.68 5.56
CA GLU A 183 8.39 -17.00 4.97
C GLU A 183 9.76 -17.01 4.26
N GLN A 184 10.29 -15.84 3.90
CA GLN A 184 11.65 -15.67 3.39
C GLN A 184 12.70 -16.17 4.38
N GLU A 185 13.90 -16.46 3.88
CA GLU A 185 15.04 -16.84 4.71
C GLU A 185 15.51 -15.64 5.55
N LEU A 186 15.36 -15.78 6.87
CA LEU A 186 15.72 -14.76 7.86
C LEU A 186 16.53 -15.39 8.99
N PRO A 187 17.51 -14.66 9.57
CA PRO A 187 18.22 -15.14 10.75
C PRO A 187 17.27 -15.53 11.88
N GLY A 188 17.47 -16.70 12.50
CA GLY A 188 16.58 -17.20 13.55
C GLY A 188 16.41 -16.22 14.73
N LYS A 189 17.48 -15.49 15.09
CA LYS A 189 17.44 -14.43 16.10
C LYS A 189 16.51 -13.28 15.70
N LEU A 190 16.56 -12.84 14.44
CA LEU A 190 15.68 -11.79 13.92
C LEU A 190 14.22 -12.25 13.91
N ARG A 191 13.94 -13.46 13.41
CA ARG A 191 12.57 -14.01 13.39
C ARG A 191 11.99 -14.09 14.80
N LYS A 192 12.79 -14.50 15.78
CA LYS A 192 12.38 -14.50 17.20
C LYS A 192 12.09 -13.08 17.70
N ALA A 193 13.01 -12.13 17.47
CA ALA A 193 12.82 -10.74 17.90
C ALA A 193 11.57 -10.09 17.29
N ILE A 194 11.29 -10.32 16.01
CA ILE A 194 10.07 -9.83 15.34
C ILE A 194 8.81 -10.39 16.02
N LYS A 195 8.79 -11.70 16.33
CA LYS A 195 7.66 -12.33 17.03
C LYS A 195 7.46 -11.77 18.43
N ASP A 196 8.55 -11.59 19.18
CA ASP A 196 8.50 -11.05 20.54
C ASP A 196 7.95 -9.60 20.53
N VAL A 197 8.43 -8.77 19.61
CA VAL A 197 7.96 -7.39 19.42
C VAL A 197 6.50 -7.35 18.95
N LEU A 198 6.09 -8.26 18.06
CA LEU A 198 4.71 -8.35 17.59
C LEU A 198 3.76 -8.72 18.74
N ALA A 199 4.16 -9.69 19.57
CA ALA A 199 3.37 -10.10 20.74
C ALA A 199 3.14 -8.94 21.72
N VAL A 200 4.18 -8.14 21.98
CA VAL A 200 4.03 -6.92 22.81
C VAL A 200 3.12 -5.90 22.12
N LYS A 201 3.35 -5.62 20.83
CA LYS A 201 2.55 -4.66 20.04
C LYS A 201 1.07 -4.99 20.05
N THR A 202 0.70 -6.27 20.03
CA THR A 202 -0.71 -6.69 19.99
C THR A 202 -1.50 -6.43 21.27
N VAL A 203 -0.82 -6.28 22.41
CA VAL A 203 -1.47 -6.11 23.72
C VAL A 203 -1.23 -4.72 24.34
N SER A 204 -0.27 -3.96 23.83
CA SER A 204 0.02 -2.60 24.27
C SER A 204 -0.71 -1.54 23.44
N ASP A 205 -1.03 -0.40 24.04
CA ASP A 205 -1.44 0.82 23.31
C ASP A 205 -0.33 1.19 22.29
N GLU A 206 -0.72 1.48 21.04
CA GLU A 206 0.21 1.83 19.96
C GLU A 206 1.12 3.04 20.27
N LYS A 207 0.71 3.91 21.20
CA LYS A 207 1.48 5.07 21.66
C LYS A 207 2.58 4.72 22.68
N THR A 208 2.57 3.49 23.21
CA THR A 208 3.53 3.04 24.23
C THR A 208 4.96 3.03 23.68
N LEU A 209 5.86 3.68 24.41
CA LEU A 209 7.29 3.65 24.16
C LEU A 209 7.92 2.43 24.84
N ASN A 210 8.71 1.68 24.10
CA ASN A 210 9.36 0.46 24.54
C ASN A 210 10.87 0.53 24.25
N PRO A 211 11.71 -0.16 25.03
CA PRO A 211 13.14 -0.25 24.72
C PRO A 211 13.40 -0.69 23.28
N GLN A 212 14.36 -0.04 22.63
CA GLN A 212 14.80 -0.42 21.30
C GLN A 212 15.29 -1.88 21.31
N ASN A 213 15.02 -2.63 20.24
CA ASN A 213 15.46 -4.01 20.09
C ASN A 213 16.69 -4.03 19.17
N PRO A 214 17.91 -4.28 19.70
CA PRO A 214 19.13 -4.19 18.90
C PRO A 214 19.17 -5.17 17.73
N VAL A 215 18.50 -6.33 17.83
CA VAL A 215 18.49 -7.31 16.74
C VAL A 215 17.70 -6.79 15.54
N ILE A 216 16.57 -6.13 15.80
CA ILE A 216 15.72 -5.55 14.75
C ILE A 216 16.36 -4.29 14.19
N GLU A 217 16.91 -3.42 15.05
CA GLU A 217 17.59 -2.20 14.64
C GLU A 217 18.75 -2.52 13.69
N ASN A 218 19.65 -3.42 14.08
CA ASN A 218 20.81 -3.81 13.26
C ASN A 218 20.39 -4.40 11.90
N PHE A 219 19.26 -5.13 11.86
CA PHE A 219 18.72 -5.61 10.60
C PHE A 219 18.19 -4.47 9.73
N ILE A 220 17.41 -3.54 10.31
CA ILE A 220 16.84 -2.41 9.57
C ILE A 220 17.94 -1.52 8.99
N SER A 221 18.93 -1.13 9.80
CA SER A 221 20.03 -0.28 9.37
C SER A 221 20.89 -0.96 8.29
N GLY A 222 21.26 -2.23 8.50
CA GLY A 222 22.01 -3.00 7.51
C GLY A 222 21.26 -3.23 6.20
N GLU A 223 19.96 -3.54 6.27
CA GLU A 223 19.13 -3.78 5.08
C GLU A 223 18.86 -2.48 4.31
N LEU A 224 18.74 -1.33 4.99
CA LEU A 224 18.64 -0.02 4.33
C LEU A 224 19.87 0.27 3.46
N GLU A 225 21.08 0.07 3.98
CA GLU A 225 22.31 0.29 3.22
C GLU A 225 22.45 -0.69 2.04
N ARG A 226 22.07 -1.96 2.25
CA ARG A 226 22.06 -2.97 1.19
C ARG A 226 21.08 -2.59 0.08
N GLN A 227 19.83 -2.28 0.42
CA GLN A 227 18.78 -1.94 -0.54
C GLN A 227 19.09 -0.65 -1.32
N ARG A 228 19.70 0.34 -0.66
CA ARG A 228 20.19 1.55 -1.33
C ARG A 228 21.17 1.20 -2.45
N THR A 229 22.12 0.31 -2.16
CA THR A 229 23.13 -0.13 -3.13
C THR A 229 22.51 -0.91 -4.28
N VAL A 230 21.65 -1.89 -3.97
CA VAL A 230 20.98 -2.73 -4.97
C VAL A 230 20.10 -1.88 -5.90
N ALA A 231 19.22 -1.04 -5.35
CA ALA A 231 18.34 -0.17 -6.14
C ALA A 231 19.14 0.84 -6.99
N GLY A 232 20.31 1.26 -6.52
CA GLY A 232 21.27 2.10 -7.24
C GLY A 232 21.81 1.46 -8.53
N GLN A 233 22.06 0.15 -8.49
CA GLN A 233 22.71 -0.60 -9.57
C GLN A 233 21.74 -1.14 -10.62
N LEU A 234 20.45 -1.29 -10.30
CA LEU A 234 19.48 -1.80 -11.25
C LEU A 234 19.31 -0.86 -12.47
N PRO A 235 19.10 -1.41 -13.68
CA PRO A 235 18.71 -0.61 -14.84
C PRO A 235 17.27 -0.09 -14.68
N ASP A 236 16.91 0.98 -15.42
CA ASP A 236 15.51 1.42 -15.52
C ASP A 236 14.71 0.39 -16.34
N ASP A 237 13.80 -0.32 -15.67
CA ASP A 237 12.96 -1.38 -16.24
C ASP A 237 11.50 -0.94 -16.45
N ARG A 238 11.21 0.37 -16.37
CA ARG A 238 9.85 0.89 -16.53
C ARG A 238 9.35 0.73 -17.96
N ASN A 239 8.12 0.21 -18.07
CA ASN A 239 7.35 0.28 -19.31
C ASN A 239 6.93 1.74 -19.60
N ARG A 240 7.35 2.26 -20.76
CA ARG A 240 7.07 3.62 -21.23
C ARG A 240 5.91 3.71 -22.22
N ASP A 241 5.41 2.57 -22.70
CA ASP A 241 4.28 2.54 -23.61
C ASP A 241 3.02 3.01 -22.90
N TRP A 242 2.19 3.82 -23.58
CA TRP A 242 0.89 4.24 -23.07
C TRP A 242 -0.28 3.50 -23.75
N GLY A 243 0.00 2.67 -24.75
CA GLY A 243 -0.99 2.00 -25.59
C GLY A 243 -2.04 1.23 -24.79
N GLU A 244 -1.62 0.27 -23.97
CA GLU A 244 -2.54 -0.57 -23.19
C GLU A 244 -3.38 0.25 -22.20
N LEU A 245 -2.75 1.19 -21.48
CA LEU A 245 -3.43 2.05 -20.50
C LEU A 245 -4.44 2.99 -21.17
N ASN A 246 -4.09 3.58 -22.32
CA ASN A 246 -4.99 4.44 -23.09
C ASN A 246 -6.18 3.65 -23.62
N GLN A 247 -5.94 2.44 -24.16
CA GLN A 247 -7.00 1.59 -24.69
C GLN A 247 -8.00 1.18 -23.62
N VAL A 248 -7.54 0.76 -22.44
CA VAL A 248 -8.46 0.39 -21.35
C VAL A 248 -9.21 1.61 -20.82
N PHE A 249 -8.54 2.77 -20.70
CA PHE A 249 -9.19 4.00 -20.27
C PHE A 249 -10.33 4.39 -21.19
N LEU A 250 -10.05 4.52 -22.50
CA LEU A 250 -11.06 4.90 -23.50
C LEU A 250 -12.21 3.90 -23.55
N ARG A 251 -11.91 2.58 -23.51
CA ARG A 251 -12.94 1.53 -23.54
C ARG A 251 -13.92 1.65 -22.37
N LEU A 252 -13.44 2.02 -21.18
CA LEU A 252 -14.29 2.17 -20.00
C LEU A 252 -15.12 3.46 -20.04
N LEU A 253 -14.67 4.50 -20.73
CA LEU A 253 -15.43 5.75 -20.90
C LEU A 253 -16.52 5.66 -21.98
N THR A 254 -16.42 4.70 -22.90
CA THR A 254 -17.38 4.52 -24.01
C THR A 254 -18.53 3.56 -23.72
N LYS A 255 -18.55 2.94 -22.52
CA LYS A 255 -19.62 2.04 -22.08
C LYS A 255 -20.64 2.80 -21.23
#